data_AF-A0A094E5Q9-F1
#
_entry.id   AF-A0A094E5Q9-F1
#
_cell.length_a   1.000
_cell.length_b   1.000
_cell.length_c   1.000
_cell.angle_alpha   90.00
_cell.angle_beta   90.00
_cell.angle_gamma   90.00
#
_symmetry.space_group_name_H-M   'P 1'
#
loop_
_entity.id
_entity.type
_entity.pdbx_description
1 polymer ?
#
loop_
_entity_poly.entity_id
_entity_poly.type
_entity_poly.pdbx_seq_one_letter_code
_entity_poly.pdbx_strand_id
1 'polypeptide(L)'
;MDDSKNSTEEEMPAGVRNLIVVNHEYKKIICMGKLCERAIKAANLRKHLQGRHRIRIGVARQASQVAYGFRWDEGLWANVQPKDGLAPQVGLGVLNGYQCTHCRQYVSIFREDIDDHWDYHGHGVTDGHNADMVRFQTWYGSFVDGYNNSYWVVNEEKEGESEEMEEAPMEKAPAEEDPSEQAPEEEMVHEMEGEMEAKEVRVDISEESEDWSEEEGREERGRCKKKGNLDGREGNCFGWKRGEAENEGWEEMAGDWDWVDMD
;
A
#
# COMPACT_ATOMS: atom_id res chain seq x y z
N MET A 1 -9.78 22.43 19.86
CA MET A 1 -10.65 21.65 18.97
C MET A 1 -10.19 22.06 17.59
N ASP A 2 -9.26 21.29 17.04
CA ASP A 2 -8.70 21.57 15.72
C ASP A 2 -9.63 20.92 14.70
N ASP A 3 -10.27 21.77 13.90
CA ASP A 3 -11.14 21.34 12.82
C ASP A 3 -10.34 20.47 11.84
N SER A 4 -10.68 19.19 11.78
CA SER A 4 -10.32 18.26 10.70
C SER A 4 -10.83 18.81 9.37
N LYS A 5 -10.06 19.71 8.76
CA LYS A 5 -10.20 20.06 7.35
C LYS A 5 -9.69 18.89 6.52
N ASN A 6 -10.57 17.94 6.22
CA ASN A 6 -10.44 16.97 5.14
C ASN A 6 -10.52 17.68 3.76
N SER A 7 -9.68 18.68 3.48
CA SER A 7 -9.54 19.24 2.13
C SER A 7 -8.33 18.60 1.44
N THR A 8 -8.40 17.28 1.26
CA THR A 8 -7.37 16.44 0.63
C THR A 8 -7.67 16.16 -0.85
N GLU A 9 -8.61 16.88 -1.47
CA GLU A 9 -8.94 16.67 -2.89
C GLU A 9 -7.90 17.29 -3.85
N GLU A 10 -6.96 18.08 -3.34
CA GLU A 10 -6.02 18.85 -4.17
C GLU A 10 -4.54 18.43 -4.09
N GLU A 11 -4.18 17.38 -3.36
CA GLU A 11 -2.76 17.05 -3.19
C GLU A 11 -2.14 16.40 -4.43
N MET A 12 -2.89 15.56 -5.15
CA MET A 12 -2.36 14.85 -6.31
C MET A 12 -2.70 15.57 -7.63
N PRO A 13 -1.83 15.54 -8.65
CA PRO A 13 -2.14 16.14 -9.94
C PRO A 13 -3.33 15.45 -10.60
N ALA A 14 -4.18 16.22 -11.30
CA ALA A 14 -5.46 15.73 -11.85
C ALA A 14 -5.35 14.42 -12.63
N GLY A 15 -4.25 14.21 -13.35
CA GLY A 15 -4.00 12.99 -14.13
C GLY A 15 -3.82 11.70 -13.31
N VAL A 16 -3.69 11.76 -11.98
CA VAL A 16 -3.56 10.57 -11.10
C VAL A 16 -4.50 10.57 -9.90
N ARG A 17 -5.36 11.60 -9.73
CA ARG A 17 -6.30 11.67 -8.58
C ARG A 17 -7.18 10.43 -8.45
N ASN A 18 -7.66 9.90 -9.58
CA ASN A 18 -8.50 8.70 -9.59
C ASN A 18 -7.72 7.39 -9.34
N LEU A 19 -6.38 7.45 -9.30
CA LEU A 19 -5.52 6.29 -9.10
C LEU A 19 -4.88 6.27 -7.72
N ILE A 20 -4.77 7.41 -7.05
CA ILE A 20 -3.97 7.56 -5.84
C ILE A 20 -4.82 8.11 -4.70
N VAL A 21 -4.78 7.42 -3.57
CA VAL A 21 -5.28 7.90 -2.27
C VAL A 21 -4.09 8.15 -1.37
N VAL A 22 -4.08 9.31 -0.71
CA VAL A 22 -3.09 9.64 0.31
C VAL A 22 -3.74 9.40 1.67
N ASN A 23 -3.22 8.42 2.40
CA ASN A 23 -3.64 8.13 3.77
C ASN A 23 -2.64 8.78 4.72
N HIS A 24 -3.01 9.94 5.26
CA HIS A 24 -2.16 10.73 6.17
C HIS A 24 -2.00 10.09 7.55
N GLU A 25 -3.02 9.37 8.04
CA GLU A 25 -3.00 8.69 9.35
C GLU A 25 -1.88 7.64 9.40
N TYR A 26 -1.82 6.78 8.37
CA TYR A 26 -0.83 5.71 8.28
C TYR A 26 0.40 6.08 7.43
N LYS A 27 0.46 7.31 6.91
CA LYS A 27 1.53 7.83 6.05
C LYS A 27 1.78 6.91 4.84
N LYS A 28 0.70 6.58 4.12
CA LYS A 28 0.71 5.69 2.96
C LYS A 28 0.18 6.39 1.71
N ILE A 29 0.79 6.08 0.57
CA ILE A 29 0.27 6.44 -0.76
C ILE A 29 -0.27 5.15 -1.36
N ILE A 30 -1.57 5.04 -1.53
CA ILE A 30 -2.26 3.83 -1.98
C ILE A 30 -2.63 4.00 -3.44
N CYS A 31 -2.28 3.03 -4.28
CA CYS A 31 -2.72 2.99 -5.66
C CYS A 31 -3.97 2.12 -5.81
N MET A 32 -5.06 2.75 -6.24
CA MET A 32 -6.36 2.17 -6.57
C MET A 32 -6.48 1.81 -8.05
N GLY A 33 -5.39 1.91 -8.82
CA GLY A 33 -5.41 1.49 -10.20
C GLY A 33 -5.83 0.01 -10.30
N LYS A 34 -6.57 -0.33 -11.35
CA LYS A 34 -7.06 -1.69 -11.58
C LYS A 34 -5.94 -2.71 -11.40
N LEU A 35 -6.16 -3.72 -10.55
CA LEU A 35 -5.22 -4.80 -10.23
C LEU A 35 -3.95 -4.36 -9.49
N CYS A 36 -3.94 -3.17 -8.89
CA CYS A 36 -2.80 -2.66 -8.12
C CYS A 36 -3.04 -2.69 -6.62
N GLU A 37 -4.10 -2.00 -6.16
CA GLU A 37 -4.66 -2.01 -4.78
C GLU A 37 -3.61 -2.18 -3.67
N ARG A 38 -2.55 -1.36 -3.72
CA ARG A 38 -1.40 -1.45 -2.81
C ARG A 38 -0.79 -0.11 -2.49
N ALA A 39 -0.19 -0.04 -1.32
CA ALA A 39 0.64 1.07 -0.90
C ALA A 39 1.98 1.09 -1.67
N ILE A 40 2.45 2.29 -1.96
CA ILE A 40 3.68 2.57 -2.70
C ILE A 40 4.50 3.56 -1.87
N LYS A 41 5.81 3.33 -1.81
CA LYS A 41 6.75 4.29 -1.22
C LYS A 41 6.83 5.54 -2.09
N ALA A 42 6.95 6.72 -1.48
CA ALA A 42 7.11 7.98 -2.22
C ALA A 42 8.24 7.89 -3.26
N ALA A 43 9.38 7.31 -2.88
CA ALA A 43 10.52 7.10 -3.77
C ALA A 43 10.24 6.23 -5.01
N ASN A 44 9.25 5.33 -4.92
CA ASN A 44 8.90 4.42 -6.01
C ASN A 44 7.66 4.88 -6.79
N LEU A 45 6.98 5.96 -6.38
CA LEU A 45 5.71 6.37 -6.97
C LEU A 45 5.84 6.71 -8.45
N ARG A 46 6.88 7.46 -8.85
CA ARG A 46 7.14 7.79 -10.26
C ARG A 46 7.29 6.55 -11.12
N LYS A 47 8.21 5.65 -10.75
CA LYS A 47 8.50 4.40 -11.48
C LYS A 47 7.24 3.52 -11.55
N HIS A 48 6.50 3.46 -10.45
CA HIS A 48 5.24 2.73 -10.37
C HIS A 48 4.19 3.24 -11.38
N LEU A 49 3.89 4.54 -11.35
CA LEU A 49 2.87 5.15 -12.22
C LEU A 49 3.22 4.99 -13.70
N GLN A 50 4.49 5.11 -14.05
CA GLN A 50 4.97 4.93 -15.43
C GLN A 50 4.91 3.46 -15.86
N GLY A 51 5.45 2.55 -15.05
CA GLY A 51 5.54 1.13 -15.42
C GLY A 51 4.19 0.41 -15.39
N ARG A 52 3.40 0.62 -14.33
CA ARG A 52 2.14 -0.12 -14.12
C ARG A 52 0.94 0.56 -14.77
N HIS A 53 0.87 1.88 -14.74
CA HIS A 53 -0.30 2.63 -15.22
C HIS A 53 -0.05 3.42 -16.51
N ARG A 54 1.16 3.35 -17.09
CA ARG A 54 1.55 4.06 -18.32
C ARG A 54 1.24 5.56 -18.26
N ILE A 55 1.35 6.16 -17.08
CA ILE A 55 1.13 7.59 -16.88
C ILE A 55 2.28 8.38 -17.51
N ARG A 56 1.95 9.50 -18.17
CA ARG A 56 2.94 10.38 -18.80
C ARG A 56 4.00 10.82 -17.80
N ILE A 57 5.25 10.86 -18.25
CA ILE A 57 6.43 11.16 -17.43
C ILE A 57 6.29 12.45 -16.61
N GLY A 58 5.76 13.52 -17.21
CA GLY A 58 5.56 14.82 -16.54
C GLY A 58 4.58 14.74 -15.37
N VAL A 59 3.43 14.08 -15.56
CA VAL A 59 2.41 13.92 -14.52
C VAL A 59 2.91 13.01 -13.39
N ALA A 60 3.59 11.91 -13.73
CA ALA A 60 4.18 11.01 -12.74
C ALA A 60 5.31 11.68 -11.94
N ARG A 61 6.10 12.57 -12.57
CA ARG A 61 7.12 13.38 -11.89
C ARG A 61 6.48 14.35 -10.89
N GLN A 62 5.43 15.06 -11.30
CA GLN A 62 4.70 15.97 -10.40
C GLN A 62 4.11 15.23 -9.20
N ALA A 63 3.45 14.09 -9.42
CA ALA A 63 2.90 13.27 -8.34
C ALA A 63 3.98 12.82 -7.34
N SER A 64 5.14 12.41 -7.86
CA SER A 64 6.30 12.05 -7.02
C SER A 64 6.83 13.22 -6.21
N GLN A 65 6.87 14.43 -6.79
CA GLN A 65 7.32 15.64 -6.08
C GLN A 65 6.39 15.99 -4.92
N VAL A 66 5.07 15.90 -5.12
CA VAL A 66 4.09 16.07 -4.03
C VAL A 66 4.31 15.01 -2.94
N ALA A 67 4.46 13.74 -3.34
CA ALA A 67 4.71 12.64 -2.41
C ALA A 67 5.95 12.86 -1.52
N TYR A 68 7.04 13.37 -2.08
CA TYR A 68 8.23 13.74 -1.31
C TYR A 68 7.99 14.95 -0.40
N GLY A 69 7.10 15.87 -0.79
CA GLY A 69 6.70 17.03 0.00
C GLY A 69 6.07 16.69 1.34
N PHE A 70 5.50 15.49 1.51
CA PHE A 70 4.93 15.03 2.78
C PHE A 70 5.97 14.81 3.89
N ARG A 71 7.26 14.66 3.53
CA ARG A 71 8.37 14.46 4.48
C ARG A 71 8.12 13.35 5.50
N TRP A 72 7.44 12.29 5.09
CA TRP A 72 7.25 11.12 5.94
C TRP A 72 8.56 10.37 6.14
N ASP A 73 8.72 9.80 7.33
CA ASP A 73 9.87 8.95 7.63
C ASP A 73 9.74 7.60 6.91
N GLU A 74 10.53 7.41 5.86
CA GLU A 74 10.53 6.17 5.08
C GLU A 74 11.01 4.95 5.89
N GLY A 75 11.80 5.16 6.96
CA GLY A 75 12.26 4.09 7.85
C GLY A 75 11.14 3.48 8.68
N LEU A 76 10.09 4.26 8.98
CA LEU A 76 8.91 3.78 9.70
C LEU A 76 7.82 3.23 8.77
N TRP A 77 7.98 3.37 7.46
CA TRP A 77 6.96 2.99 6.49
C TRP A 77 6.56 1.51 6.61
N ALA A 78 7.50 0.59 6.84
CA ALA A 78 7.17 -0.84 6.92
C ALA A 78 6.40 -1.24 8.20
N ASN A 79 6.54 -0.48 9.28
CA ASN A 79 6.14 -0.90 10.64
C ASN A 79 4.78 -0.33 11.08
N VAL A 80 4.25 0.63 10.34
CA VAL A 80 2.97 1.28 10.66
C VAL A 80 1.83 0.47 10.07
N GLN A 81 1.01 -0.11 10.95
CA GLN A 81 -0.13 -0.96 10.61
C GLN A 81 -1.39 -0.53 11.37
N PRO A 82 -2.58 -0.60 10.75
CA PRO A 82 -3.84 -0.43 11.46
C PRO A 82 -4.05 -1.52 12.51
N LYS A 83 -4.83 -1.20 13.54
CA LYS A 83 -5.26 -2.20 14.52
C LYS A 83 -6.28 -3.15 13.89
N ASP A 84 -6.29 -4.39 14.35
CA ASP A 84 -7.31 -5.36 13.97
C ASP A 84 -8.73 -4.89 14.36
N GLY A 85 -9.70 -5.23 13.53
CA GLY A 85 -11.12 -4.93 13.75
C GLY A 85 -11.55 -3.50 13.41
N LEU A 86 -10.69 -2.74 12.72
CA LEU A 86 -11.02 -1.46 12.10
C LEU A 86 -11.73 -1.65 10.76
N ALA A 87 -12.42 -0.59 10.31
CA ALA A 87 -13.00 -0.56 8.98
C ALA A 87 -11.93 -0.72 7.89
N PRO A 88 -12.28 -1.29 6.72
CA PRO A 88 -11.40 -1.36 5.57
C PRO A 88 -10.77 -0.01 5.22
N GLN A 89 -9.48 -0.01 4.93
CA GLN A 89 -8.77 1.15 4.42
C GLN A 89 -9.13 1.37 2.95
N VAL A 90 -9.50 2.60 2.63
CA VAL A 90 -9.91 3.00 1.28
C VAL A 90 -8.81 2.71 0.27
N GLY A 91 -9.19 2.10 -0.85
CA GLY A 91 -8.30 1.86 -1.99
C GLY A 91 -7.46 0.58 -1.92
N LEU A 92 -7.61 -0.22 -0.86
CA LEU A 92 -7.01 -1.55 -0.75
C LEU A 92 -8.07 -2.64 -0.91
N GLY A 93 -7.70 -3.72 -1.59
CA GLY A 93 -8.52 -4.91 -1.71
C GLY A 93 -8.66 -5.63 -0.37
N VAL A 94 -9.88 -6.03 -0.03
CA VAL A 94 -10.15 -6.89 1.13
C VAL A 94 -10.07 -8.35 0.69
N LEU A 95 -9.22 -9.12 1.36
CA LEU A 95 -9.00 -10.53 1.10
C LEU A 95 -9.75 -11.38 2.11
N ASN A 96 -10.19 -12.56 1.68
CA ASN A 96 -10.71 -13.59 2.56
C ASN A 96 -9.58 -14.56 2.91
N GLY A 97 -9.56 -15.03 4.15
CA GLY A 97 -8.72 -16.15 4.54
C GLY A 97 -9.00 -16.57 5.97
N TYR A 98 -7.95 -16.97 6.67
CA TYR A 98 -8.04 -17.71 7.91
C TYR A 98 -7.08 -17.12 8.95
N GLN A 99 -7.54 -17.02 10.19
CA GLN A 99 -6.78 -16.59 11.35
C GLN A 99 -6.63 -17.75 12.32
N CYS A 100 -5.42 -18.00 12.80
CA CYS A 100 -5.17 -18.97 13.85
C CYS A 100 -5.93 -18.58 15.12
N THR A 101 -6.78 -19.47 15.63
CA THR A 101 -7.63 -19.20 16.80
C THR A 101 -6.83 -19.04 18.09
N HIS A 102 -5.64 -19.65 18.16
CA HIS A 102 -4.74 -19.58 19.31
C HIS A 102 -3.86 -18.33 19.30
N CYS A 103 -3.13 -18.10 18.20
CA CYS A 103 -2.20 -16.97 18.12
C CYS A 103 -2.88 -15.63 17.86
N ARG A 104 -4.03 -15.61 17.16
CA ARG A 104 -4.74 -14.42 16.64
C ARG A 104 -3.92 -13.52 15.69
N GLN A 105 -2.59 -13.49 15.80
CA GLN A 105 -1.71 -12.69 14.95
C GLN A 105 -1.33 -13.39 13.64
N TYR A 106 -1.46 -14.72 13.58
CA TYR A 106 -1.13 -15.48 12.39
C TYR A 106 -2.36 -15.57 11.47
N VAL A 107 -2.22 -15.07 10.24
CA VAL A 107 -3.27 -15.03 9.22
C VAL A 107 -2.69 -15.56 7.90
N SER A 108 -3.45 -16.39 7.19
CA SER A 108 -3.12 -16.83 5.84
C SER A 108 -4.36 -16.87 4.94
N ILE A 109 -4.17 -16.79 3.63
CA ILE A 109 -5.23 -17.06 2.65
C ILE A 109 -5.54 -18.56 2.59
N PHE A 110 -4.55 -19.41 2.80
CA PHE A 110 -4.69 -20.86 2.73
C PHE A 110 -4.92 -21.43 4.13
N ARG A 111 -5.86 -22.37 4.22
CA ARG A 111 -6.17 -23.01 5.49
C ARG A 111 -5.04 -23.95 5.91
N GLU A 112 -4.43 -24.59 4.92
CA GLU A 112 -3.31 -25.52 5.09
C GLU A 112 -2.13 -24.85 5.79
N ASP A 113 -1.86 -23.57 5.51
CA ASP A 113 -0.80 -22.82 6.21
C ASP A 113 -1.13 -22.61 7.70
N ILE A 114 -2.42 -22.48 8.05
CA ILE A 114 -2.84 -22.40 9.46
C ILE A 114 -2.66 -23.75 10.15
N ASP A 115 -2.99 -24.85 9.46
CA ASP A 115 -2.79 -26.21 9.97
C ASP A 115 -1.30 -26.48 10.22
N ASP A 116 -0.43 -26.15 9.25
CA ASP A 116 1.03 -26.27 9.36
C ASP A 116 1.58 -25.39 10.50
N HIS A 117 1.11 -24.14 10.61
CA HIS A 117 1.47 -23.25 11.72
C HIS A 117 1.05 -23.85 13.07
N TRP A 118 -0.15 -24.41 13.15
CA TRP A 118 -0.72 -24.96 14.36
C TRP A 118 0.11 -26.13 14.89
N ASP A 119 0.48 -27.04 14.00
CA ASP A 119 1.32 -28.19 14.32
C ASP A 119 2.76 -27.76 14.65
N TYR A 120 3.34 -26.85 13.85
CA TYR A 120 4.70 -26.36 14.05
C TYR A 120 4.89 -25.67 15.40
N HIS A 121 3.92 -24.86 15.82
CA HIS A 121 3.96 -24.15 17.10
C HIS A 121 3.43 -24.98 18.28
N GLY A 122 2.89 -26.18 18.03
CA GLY A 122 2.47 -27.10 19.07
C GLY A 122 1.25 -26.62 19.85
N HIS A 123 0.29 -25.98 19.19
CA HIS A 123 -0.95 -25.49 19.82
C HIS A 123 -1.84 -26.64 20.36
N GLY A 124 -1.48 -27.88 20.06
CA GLY A 124 -2.06 -29.10 20.64
C GLY A 124 -3.30 -29.60 19.91
N VAL A 125 -3.87 -30.72 20.36
CA VAL A 125 -5.15 -31.22 19.84
C VAL A 125 -6.26 -30.48 20.58
N THR A 126 -6.94 -29.57 19.91
CA THR A 126 -8.14 -28.94 20.45
C THR A 126 -9.38 -29.58 19.83
N ASP A 127 -10.40 -29.85 20.65
CA ASP A 127 -11.73 -30.21 20.19
C ASP A 127 -12.40 -28.96 19.58
N GLY A 128 -11.95 -28.55 18.39
CA GLY A 128 -12.43 -27.34 17.73
C GLY A 128 -11.73 -27.03 16.42
N HIS A 129 -12.21 -26.00 15.73
CA HIS A 129 -11.49 -25.42 14.58
C HIS A 129 -10.24 -24.65 15.06
N ASN A 130 -9.11 -24.95 14.44
CA ASN A 130 -7.82 -24.27 14.60
C ASN A 130 -7.75 -22.93 13.85
N ALA A 131 -8.73 -22.66 12.99
CA ALA A 131 -8.80 -21.48 12.14
C ALA A 131 -10.19 -20.84 12.16
N ASP A 132 -10.24 -19.52 12.35
CA ASP A 132 -11.41 -18.67 12.12
C ASP A 132 -11.34 -18.10 10.70
N MET A 133 -12.45 -18.12 9.95
CA MET A 133 -12.51 -17.37 8.68
C MET A 133 -12.58 -15.88 8.98
N VAL A 134 -11.69 -15.11 8.37
CA VAL A 134 -11.60 -13.65 8.56
C VAL A 134 -11.44 -12.95 7.23
N ARG A 135 -11.83 -11.67 7.22
CA ARG A 135 -11.48 -10.73 6.15
C ARG A 135 -10.32 -9.87 6.63
N PHE A 136 -9.34 -9.62 5.77
CA PHE A 136 -8.16 -8.84 6.13
C PHE A 136 -7.64 -8.04 4.94
N GLN A 137 -6.81 -7.05 5.23
CA GLN A 137 -6.13 -6.23 4.24
C GLN A 137 -4.62 -6.24 4.44
N THR A 138 -3.90 -5.84 3.41
CA THR A 138 -2.45 -5.62 3.47
C THR A 138 -2.05 -4.38 2.69
N TRP A 139 -0.96 -3.75 3.11
CA TRP A 139 -0.35 -2.66 2.34
C TRP A 139 0.21 -3.12 0.99
N TYR A 140 0.53 -4.40 0.78
CA TYR A 140 1.32 -4.82 -0.38
C TYR A 140 0.51 -5.33 -1.58
N GLY A 141 -0.80 -5.49 -1.41
CA GLY A 141 -1.78 -5.88 -2.44
C GLY A 141 -1.59 -7.27 -3.08
N SER A 142 -0.46 -7.95 -2.85
CA SER A 142 -0.20 -9.28 -3.37
C SER A 142 0.28 -10.21 -2.27
N PHE A 143 -0.45 -11.31 -2.10
CA PHE A 143 -0.11 -12.41 -1.20
C PHE A 143 0.80 -13.38 -1.98
N VAL A 144 2.07 -13.02 -2.15
CA VAL A 144 3.00 -13.85 -2.94
C VAL A 144 3.64 -14.93 -2.10
N ASP A 145 3.73 -14.76 -0.78
CA ASP A 145 4.56 -15.66 0.03
C ASP A 145 4.07 -15.97 1.45
N GLY A 146 2.96 -15.39 1.94
CA GLY A 146 2.43 -15.71 3.29
C GLY A 146 3.36 -15.38 4.47
N TYR A 147 4.58 -14.91 4.23
CA TYR A 147 5.59 -14.64 5.25
C TYR A 147 5.67 -13.17 5.66
N ASN A 148 5.10 -12.25 4.87
CA ASN A 148 5.05 -10.85 5.25
C ASN A 148 3.90 -10.59 6.23
N ASN A 149 4.22 -10.51 7.52
CA ASN A 149 3.29 -10.36 8.65
C ASN A 149 2.52 -9.01 8.71
N SER A 150 2.40 -8.27 7.61
CA SER A 150 1.72 -6.97 7.59
C SER A 150 0.26 -7.12 7.12
N TYR A 151 -0.50 -7.93 7.86
CA TYR A 151 -1.94 -8.15 7.65
C TYR A 151 -2.71 -7.70 8.89
N TRP A 152 -3.81 -6.97 8.70
CA TRP A 152 -4.76 -6.67 9.76
C TRP A 152 -6.15 -7.18 9.40
N VAL A 153 -6.84 -7.74 10.39
CA VAL A 153 -8.24 -8.17 10.24
C VAL A 153 -9.12 -6.93 10.15
N VAL A 154 -10.04 -6.90 9.19
CA VAL A 154 -10.98 -5.80 9.00
C VAL A 154 -12.37 -6.20 9.47
N ASN A 155 -13.12 -5.23 10.00
CA ASN A 155 -14.53 -5.39 10.31
C ASN A 155 -15.36 -4.52 9.37
N GLU A 156 -16.06 -5.14 8.43
CA GLU A 156 -16.90 -4.46 7.44
C GLU A 156 -18.23 -3.96 8.00
N GLU A 157 -18.70 -4.52 9.13
CA GLU A 157 -19.97 -4.10 9.75
C GLU A 157 -19.90 -2.65 10.27
N LYS A 158 -18.69 -2.16 10.55
CA LYS A 158 -18.44 -0.81 11.04
C LYS A 158 -18.44 0.28 9.97
N GLU A 159 -18.46 -0.06 8.68
CA GLU A 159 -18.59 0.95 7.61
C GLU A 159 -19.96 1.63 7.59
N GLY A 160 -20.96 1.08 8.30
CA GLY A 160 -22.30 1.67 8.44
C GLY A 160 -22.57 2.44 9.73
N GLU A 161 -21.65 2.44 10.70
CA GLU A 161 -21.85 3.06 12.02
C GLU A 161 -21.26 4.48 12.12
N SER A 162 -20.80 5.06 11.00
CA SER A 162 -20.38 6.46 10.98
C SER A 162 -21.61 7.38 11.05
N GLU A 163 -21.86 7.89 12.25
CA GLU A 163 -22.73 9.04 12.53
C GLU A 163 -24.24 8.82 12.32
N GLU A 164 -24.83 7.85 13.03
CA GLU A 164 -26.15 8.12 13.60
C GLU A 164 -25.92 9.11 14.75
N MET A 165 -25.88 10.39 14.37
CA MET A 165 -26.01 11.56 15.22
C MET A 165 -26.90 11.21 16.41
N GLU A 166 -26.37 11.28 17.64
CA GLU A 166 -27.22 11.38 18.82
C GLU A 166 -28.18 12.53 18.55
N GLU A 167 -29.43 12.20 18.19
CA GLU A 167 -30.52 13.14 18.14
C GLU A 167 -30.65 13.70 19.56
N ALA A 168 -30.11 14.90 19.73
CA ALA A 168 -30.41 15.73 20.88
C ALA A 168 -31.94 15.79 21.02
N PRO A 169 -32.50 15.60 22.23
CA PRO A 169 -33.93 15.69 22.43
C PRO A 169 -34.39 17.09 22.04
N MET A 170 -35.21 17.15 20.99
CA MET A 170 -35.86 18.35 20.49
C MET A 170 -36.81 18.89 21.58
N GLU A 171 -36.30 19.74 22.47
CA GLU A 171 -37.15 20.51 23.38
C GLU A 171 -37.89 21.60 22.60
N LYS A 172 -39.21 21.41 22.59
CA LYS A 172 -40.28 22.29 22.14
C LYS A 172 -39.99 23.79 22.17
N ALA A 173 -40.28 24.43 21.04
CA ALA A 173 -40.62 25.84 20.95
C ALA A 173 -41.87 26.21 21.78
N PRO A 174 -42.05 27.50 22.08
CA PRO A 174 -43.23 28.16 21.54
C PRO A 174 -42.90 29.42 20.73
N ALA A 175 -43.78 29.66 19.77
CA ALA A 175 -43.89 30.81 18.88
C ALA A 175 -43.83 32.16 19.61
N GLU A 176 -43.35 33.19 18.91
CA GLU A 176 -44.12 34.42 18.62
C GLU A 176 -43.56 35.08 17.34
N GLU A 177 -44.43 35.87 16.73
CA GLU A 177 -44.41 36.46 15.39
C GLU A 177 -43.52 37.72 15.29
N ASP A 178 -43.03 38.06 14.09
CA ASP A 178 -43.43 39.29 13.33
C ASP A 178 -42.56 39.45 12.06
N PRO A 179 -43.09 39.96 10.93
CA PRO A 179 -42.42 40.06 9.65
C PRO A 179 -41.79 41.44 9.42
N SER A 180 -40.65 41.49 8.73
CA SER A 180 -40.24 42.72 8.07
C SER A 180 -39.61 42.40 6.72
N GLU A 181 -40.38 42.73 5.69
CA GLU A 181 -39.92 43.00 4.34
C GLU A 181 -38.69 43.91 4.35
N GLN A 182 -37.71 43.61 3.50
CA GLN A 182 -37.21 44.55 2.49
C GLN A 182 -36.12 43.88 1.63
N ALA A 183 -36.43 43.73 0.35
CA ALA A 183 -35.45 43.74 -0.73
C ALA A 183 -34.85 45.17 -0.82
N PRO A 184 -33.65 45.35 -1.40
CA PRO A 184 -33.64 45.46 -2.85
C PRO A 184 -32.49 44.73 -3.55
N GLU A 185 -32.83 44.41 -4.79
CA GLU A 185 -32.01 44.08 -5.93
C GLU A 185 -30.96 45.19 -6.16
N GLU A 186 -29.68 44.84 -6.28
CA GLU A 186 -28.74 45.61 -7.11
C GLU A 186 -27.85 44.65 -7.91
N GLU A 187 -28.12 44.62 -9.22
CA GLU A 187 -27.19 44.25 -10.26
C GLU A 187 -25.86 44.98 -10.06
N MET A 188 -24.75 44.23 -10.04
CA MET A 188 -23.45 44.80 -10.37
C MET A 188 -22.77 43.92 -11.40
N VAL A 189 -23.03 44.27 -12.66
CA VAL A 189 -22.29 43.85 -13.84
C VAL A 189 -20.90 44.45 -13.73
N HIS A 190 -19.86 43.62 -13.57
CA HIS A 190 -18.48 44.06 -13.75
C HIS A 190 -17.79 43.19 -14.80
N GLU A 191 -17.97 43.60 -16.05
CA GLU A 191 -17.09 43.24 -17.15
C GLU A 191 -15.71 43.88 -16.89
N MET A 192 -14.76 43.07 -16.46
CA MET A 192 -13.33 43.40 -16.56
C MET A 192 -12.74 42.57 -17.69
N GLU A 193 -12.83 43.14 -18.90
CA GLU A 193 -11.98 42.76 -20.04
C GLU A 193 -10.55 43.22 -19.73
N GLY A 194 -9.79 42.35 -19.06
CA GLY A 194 -8.36 42.50 -18.89
C GLY A 194 -7.62 41.81 -20.04
N GLU A 195 -7.25 42.56 -21.07
CA GLU A 195 -6.22 42.18 -22.04
C GLU A 195 -4.90 41.95 -21.29
N MET A 196 -4.58 40.68 -21.02
CA MET A 196 -3.28 40.29 -20.51
C MET A 196 -2.37 40.08 -21.72
N GLU A 197 -1.61 41.12 -22.03
CA GLU A 197 -0.51 41.11 -22.99
C GLU A 197 0.47 39.97 -22.64
N ALA A 198 0.39 38.89 -23.42
CA ALA A 198 1.26 37.73 -23.30
C ALA A 198 2.69 38.13 -23.72
N LYS A 199 3.49 38.56 -22.74
CA LYS A 199 4.94 38.64 -22.90
C LYS A 199 5.48 37.22 -23.01
N GLU A 200 5.82 36.82 -24.23
CA GLU A 200 6.62 35.64 -24.54
C GLU A 200 7.95 35.72 -23.76
N VAL A 201 7.97 35.09 -22.59
CA VAL A 201 9.22 34.77 -21.91
C VAL A 201 9.75 33.50 -22.58
N ARG A 202 10.74 33.68 -23.47
CA ARG A 202 11.61 32.59 -23.91
C ARG A 202 12.39 32.11 -22.70
N VAL A 203 11.88 31.04 -22.08
CA VAL A 203 12.67 30.25 -21.14
C VAL A 203 13.54 29.34 -22.01
N ASP A 204 14.81 29.72 -22.17
CA ASP A 204 15.85 28.79 -22.59
C ASP A 204 16.00 27.74 -21.48
N ILE A 205 15.19 26.68 -21.59
CA ILE A 205 15.36 25.48 -20.77
C ILE A 205 16.59 24.78 -21.33
N SER A 206 17.74 25.09 -20.73
CA SER A 206 18.96 24.32 -20.88
C SER A 206 18.64 22.85 -20.58
N GLU A 207 18.60 22.02 -21.62
CA GLU A 207 18.60 20.56 -21.52
C GLU A 207 19.96 20.13 -20.95
N GLU A 208 20.19 20.34 -19.66
CA GLU A 208 21.19 19.57 -18.93
C GLU A 208 20.59 18.19 -18.68
N SER A 209 20.84 17.32 -19.66
CA SER A 209 20.64 15.88 -19.57
C SER A 209 21.51 15.35 -18.44
N GLU A 210 20.95 15.27 -17.24
CA GLU A 210 21.51 14.44 -16.18
C GLU A 210 21.40 12.98 -16.63
N ASP A 211 22.52 12.50 -17.14
CA ASP A 211 22.85 11.12 -17.43
C ASP A 211 22.86 10.34 -16.11
N TRP A 212 21.68 9.92 -15.67
CA TRP A 212 21.53 8.97 -14.58
C TRP A 212 21.81 7.58 -15.14
N SER A 213 23.09 7.22 -15.09
CA SER A 213 23.58 5.88 -15.33
C SER A 213 22.69 4.84 -14.64
N GLU A 214 22.16 3.94 -15.45
CA GLU A 214 21.45 2.74 -15.02
C GLU A 214 22.43 1.85 -14.25
N GLU A 215 22.59 2.11 -12.95
CA GLU A 215 23.15 1.10 -12.05
C GLU A 215 22.04 0.07 -11.81
N GLU A 216 22.00 -0.91 -12.70
CA GLU A 216 21.30 -2.17 -12.52
C GLU A 216 21.78 -2.82 -11.21
N GLY A 217 21.11 -2.47 -10.12
CA GLY A 217 21.15 -3.19 -8.87
C GLY A 217 20.62 -4.60 -9.10
N ARG A 218 21.52 -5.48 -9.52
CA ARG A 218 21.36 -6.92 -9.53
C ARG A 218 21.10 -7.34 -8.09
N GLU A 219 19.81 -7.44 -7.73
CA GLU A 219 19.40 -8.08 -6.48
C GLU A 219 19.96 -9.50 -6.48
N GLU A 220 21.10 -9.67 -5.81
CA GLU A 220 21.61 -10.96 -5.42
C GLU A 220 20.51 -11.63 -4.63
N ARG A 221 19.86 -12.61 -5.26
CA ARG A 221 19.11 -13.65 -4.57
C ARG A 221 20.08 -14.32 -3.62
N GLY A 222 20.14 -13.80 -2.39
CA GLY A 222 20.74 -14.43 -1.24
C GLY A 222 20.06 -15.76 -1.01
N ARG A 223 20.58 -16.79 -1.69
CA ARG A 223 20.28 -18.19 -1.43
C ARG A 223 20.63 -18.41 0.03
N CYS A 224 19.63 -18.47 0.90
CA CYS A 224 19.75 -18.91 2.28
C CYS A 224 20.29 -20.35 2.29
N LYS A 225 21.61 -20.53 2.19
CA LYS A 225 22.29 -21.78 2.54
C LYS A 225 22.30 -21.85 4.06
N LYS A 226 21.19 -22.31 4.64
CA LYS A 226 21.11 -22.70 6.05
C LYS A 226 21.98 -23.96 6.24
N LYS A 227 23.30 -23.78 6.38
CA LYS A 227 24.18 -24.78 7.00
C LYS A 227 23.99 -24.67 8.51
N GLY A 228 22.92 -25.30 9.01
CA GLY A 228 22.80 -25.61 10.42
C GLY A 228 23.35 -27.01 10.66
N ASN A 229 24.51 -27.09 11.30
CA ASN A 229 24.91 -28.30 12.02
C ASN A 229 23.83 -28.59 13.08
N LEU A 230 23.13 -29.70 12.93
CA LEU A 230 22.31 -30.31 13.98
C LEU A 230 22.81 -31.75 14.14
N ASP A 231 23.89 -31.88 14.90
CA ASP A 231 24.19 -33.13 15.58
C ASP A 231 23.22 -33.27 16.76
N GLY A 232 22.50 -34.38 16.79
CA GLY A 232 21.91 -34.91 18.02
C GLY A 232 20.49 -34.44 18.37
N ARG A 233 19.49 -34.88 17.61
CA ARG A 233 18.18 -35.18 18.22
C ARG A 233 17.53 -36.39 17.55
N GLU A 234 17.70 -37.55 18.17
CA GLU A 234 16.92 -38.75 17.89
C GLU A 234 15.46 -38.48 18.26
N GLY A 235 14.57 -38.69 17.29
CA GLY A 235 13.15 -38.45 17.40
C GLY A 235 12.45 -38.87 16.11
N ASN A 236 12.31 -40.18 15.97
CA ASN A 236 11.70 -40.86 14.83
C ASN A 236 10.22 -40.44 14.69
N CYS A 237 9.83 -39.80 13.58
CA CYS A 237 8.43 -39.72 13.11
C CYS A 237 8.31 -39.14 11.68
N PHE A 238 7.81 -39.98 10.78
CA PHE A 238 7.22 -39.71 9.46
C PHE A 238 8.13 -39.20 8.32
N GLY A 239 8.50 -40.16 7.47
CA GLY A 239 9.16 -39.92 6.20
C GLY A 239 8.22 -39.37 5.13
N TRP A 240 8.64 -38.27 4.52
CA TRP A 240 8.25 -37.91 3.16
C TRP A 240 9.41 -38.26 2.23
N LYS A 241 9.25 -39.33 1.44
CA LYS A 241 10.12 -39.59 0.29
C LYS A 241 9.83 -38.53 -0.77
N ARG A 242 10.71 -37.52 -0.87
CA ARG A 242 10.80 -36.66 -2.05
C ARG A 242 11.56 -37.45 -3.11
N GLY A 243 10.90 -37.68 -4.25
CA GLY A 243 11.47 -38.40 -5.39
C GLY A 243 12.80 -37.81 -5.83
N GLU A 244 13.76 -38.71 -6.07
CA GLU A 244 15.05 -38.42 -6.67
C GLU A 244 14.82 -37.94 -8.11
N ALA A 245 15.18 -36.70 -8.39
CA ALA A 245 15.47 -36.26 -9.74
C ALA A 245 16.98 -36.38 -9.92
N GLU A 246 17.36 -37.27 -10.83
CA GLU A 246 18.72 -37.53 -11.28
C GLU A 246 19.37 -36.21 -11.74
N ASN A 247 20.52 -35.90 -11.14
CA ASN A 247 21.31 -34.71 -11.42
C ASN A 247 22.64 -35.18 -12.00
N GLU A 248 22.61 -35.59 -13.27
CA GLU A 248 23.80 -35.91 -14.05
C GLU A 248 24.33 -34.63 -14.75
N GLY A 249 25.61 -34.32 -14.47
CA GLY A 249 26.55 -33.81 -15.47
C GLY A 249 26.50 -32.33 -15.86
N TRP A 250 27.21 -31.47 -15.13
CA TRP A 250 27.69 -30.17 -15.63
C TRP A 250 29.07 -29.81 -15.07
N GLU A 251 30.03 -30.74 -15.13
CA GLU A 251 31.46 -30.42 -15.03
C GLU A 251 32.10 -30.56 -16.41
N GLU A 252 32.22 -29.45 -17.14
CA GLU A 252 33.26 -29.13 -18.15
C GLU A 252 32.73 -28.00 -19.05
N MET A 253 32.98 -26.73 -18.68
CA MET A 253 33.20 -25.62 -19.62
C MET A 253 33.95 -24.50 -18.88
N ALA A 254 35.20 -24.77 -18.50
CA ALA A 254 36.19 -23.72 -18.24
C ALA A 254 36.91 -23.46 -19.58
N GLY A 255 36.37 -22.51 -20.36
CA GLY A 255 37.07 -21.95 -21.51
C GLY A 255 37.99 -20.82 -21.06
N ASP A 256 39.24 -20.88 -21.51
CA ASP A 256 40.23 -19.81 -21.49
C ASP A 256 39.63 -18.47 -21.95
N TRP A 257 39.85 -17.42 -21.16
CA TRP A 257 39.70 -16.04 -21.63
C TRP A 257 41.06 -15.37 -21.49
N ASP A 258 41.77 -15.30 -22.62
CA ASP A 258 42.95 -14.47 -22.81
C ASP A 258 42.57 -12.99 -22.68
N TRP A 259 43.28 -12.29 -21.79
CA TRP A 259 43.24 -10.84 -21.71
C TRP A 259 44.09 -10.26 -22.83
N VAL A 260 43.47 -9.47 -23.72
CA VAL A 260 44.21 -8.63 -24.66
C VAL A 260 44.29 -7.24 -24.06
N ASP A 261 45.50 -6.82 -23.69
CA ASP A 261 45.83 -5.45 -23.34
C ASP A 261 45.62 -4.54 -24.57
N MET A 262 44.89 -3.44 -24.38
CA MET A 262 44.84 -2.33 -25.34
C MET A 262 45.65 -1.16 -24.79
N ASP A 263 46.72 -0.81 -25.51
CA ASP A 263 47.43 0.46 -25.46
C ASP A 263 46.56 1.64 -25.93
#